data_AF-A0A925NZH1-F1
#
_entry.id   AF-A0A925NZH1-F1
#
_cell.length_a   1.000
_cell.length_b   1.000
_cell.length_c   1.000
_cell.angle_alpha   90.00
_cell.angle_beta   90.00
_cell.angle_gamma   90.00
#
_symmetry.space_group_name_H-M   'P 1'
#
loop_
_entity.id
_entity.type
_entity.pdbx_description
1 polymer ?
#
loop_
_entity_poly.entity_id
_entity_poly.type
_entity_poly.pdbx_seq_one_letter_code
_entity_poly.pdbx_strand_id
1 'polypeptide(L)'
;MNEGTVNTDIQSQELRIFEAVPGNNLLIKADSPRYTIIAASESYLQVLGKSKAELIGRGTFDAFPSNPSNPKDSENLLASFYEV
;
A
#
# COMPACT_ATOMS: atom_id res chain seq x y z
N MET A 1 29.67 8.59 -17.36
CA MET A 1 28.64 8.89 -16.34
C MET A 1 27.48 7.98 -16.69
N ASN A 2 27.44 6.80 -16.08
CA ASN A 2 26.44 5.79 -16.40
C ASN A 2 25.23 6.08 -15.50
N GLU A 3 24.24 6.80 -16.03
CA GLU A 3 22.92 6.87 -15.43
C GLU A 3 22.31 5.48 -15.54
N GLY A 4 22.60 4.64 -14.55
CA GLY A 4 21.97 3.34 -14.40
C GLY A 4 20.47 3.57 -14.31
N THR A 5 19.75 3.19 -15.36
CA THR A 5 18.29 3.13 -15.37
C THR A 5 17.89 2.27 -14.18
N VAL A 6 17.45 2.90 -13.08
CA VAL A 6 16.85 2.19 -11.95
C VAL A 6 15.56 1.58 -12.49
N ASN A 7 15.63 0.30 -12.83
CA ASN A 7 14.49 -0.45 -13.31
C ASN A 7 13.46 -0.45 -12.17
N THR A 8 12.39 0.33 -12.34
CA THR A 8 11.36 0.57 -11.30
C THR A 8 10.25 -0.49 -11.37
N ASP A 9 10.39 -1.50 -12.24
CA ASP A 9 9.48 -2.64 -12.29
C ASP A 9 9.80 -3.60 -11.14
N ILE A 10 9.07 -3.47 -10.04
CA ILE A 10 9.13 -4.43 -8.93
C ILE A 10 8.75 -5.81 -9.46
N GLN A 11 9.66 -6.77 -9.31
CA GLN A 11 9.49 -8.14 -9.78
C GLN A 11 8.70 -8.96 -8.77
N SER A 12 7.98 -10.00 -9.23
CA SER A 12 7.10 -10.82 -8.37
C SER A 12 7.81 -11.51 -7.20
N GLN A 13 9.12 -11.74 -7.30
CA GLN A 13 9.94 -12.33 -6.24
C GLN A 13 10.26 -11.37 -5.10
N GLU A 14 10.39 -10.07 -5.37
CA GLU A 14 10.65 -9.03 -4.37
C GLU A 14 9.41 -8.82 -3.50
N LEU A 15 8.22 -8.87 -4.12
CA LEU A 15 6.94 -8.82 -3.41
C LEU A 15 6.75 -9.99 -2.45
N ARG A 16 7.17 -11.21 -2.83
CA ARG A 16 7.10 -12.37 -1.92
C ARG A 16 7.97 -12.23 -0.68
N ILE A 17 9.16 -11.62 -0.83
CA ILE A 17 10.01 -11.35 0.33
C ILE A 17 9.32 -10.35 1.25
N PHE A 18 8.74 -9.28 0.68
CA PHE A 18 7.98 -8.29 1.45
C PHE A 18 6.78 -8.91 2.18
N GLU A 19 6.03 -9.80 1.52
CA GLU A 19 4.87 -10.48 2.11
C GLU A 19 5.20 -11.29 3.36
N ALA A 20 6.43 -11.82 3.44
CA ALA A 20 6.94 -12.60 4.56
C ALA A 20 7.55 -11.74 5.69
N VAL A 21 7.65 -10.42 5.52
CA VAL A 21 8.19 -9.53 6.55
C VAL A 21 7.22 -9.52 7.76
N PRO A 22 7.74 -9.71 8.99
CA PRO A 22 6.91 -9.68 10.18
C PRO A 22 6.30 -8.29 10.43
N GLY A 23 5.10 -8.27 11.01
CA GLY A 23 4.39 -7.05 11.37
C GLY A 23 3.37 -6.61 10.33
N ASN A 24 2.72 -5.47 10.59
CA ASN A 24 1.59 -4.97 9.82
C ASN A 24 2.05 -3.99 8.74
N ASN A 25 2.60 -4.53 7.65
CA ASN A 25 3.18 -3.75 6.56
C ASN A 25 2.30 -3.75 5.31
N LEU A 26 2.18 -2.57 4.68
CA LEU A 26 1.49 -2.34 3.40
C LEU A 26 2.45 -1.62 2.45
N LEU A 27 2.60 -2.14 1.22
CA LEU A 27 3.43 -1.53 0.19
C LEU A 27 2.54 -0.86 -0.85
N ILE A 28 2.80 0.43 -1.07
CA ILE A 28 2.06 1.27 -2.01
C ILE A 28 3.01 1.83 -3.08
N LYS A 29 2.48 1.99 -4.28
CA LYS A 29 3.14 2.77 -5.33
C LYS A 29 2.94 4.26 -5.02
N ALA A 30 3.97 5.08 -5.25
CA ALA A 30 3.87 6.53 -5.14
C ALA A 30 3.18 7.16 -6.38
N ASP A 31 2.09 6.57 -6.86
CA ASP A 31 1.32 7.00 -8.02
C ASP A 31 0.13 7.87 -7.60
N SER A 32 0.46 9.02 -6.99
CA SER A 32 -0.53 10.04 -6.64
C SER A 32 -1.46 10.35 -7.83
N PRO A 33 -2.79 10.46 -7.60
CA PRO A 33 -3.47 10.46 -6.30
C PRO A 33 -3.95 9.07 -5.84
N ARG A 34 -3.64 8.00 -6.58
CA ARG A 34 -4.21 6.66 -6.35
C ARG A 34 -3.55 5.92 -5.20
N TYR A 35 -2.23 6.02 -5.08
CA TYR A 35 -1.42 5.26 -4.14
C TYR A 35 -1.78 3.77 -4.17
N THR A 36 -1.54 3.15 -5.31
CA THR A 36 -1.95 1.77 -5.60
C THR A 36 -1.24 0.79 -4.68
N ILE A 37 -2.01 -0.08 -4.03
CA ILE A 37 -1.48 -1.14 -3.18
C ILE A 37 -0.87 -2.24 -4.06
N ILE A 38 0.39 -2.59 -3.83
CA ILE A 38 1.10 -3.59 -4.65
C ILE A 38 1.55 -4.82 -3.86
N ALA A 39 1.67 -4.72 -2.53
CA ALA A 39 1.83 -5.86 -1.64
C ALA A 39 1.33 -5.54 -0.23
N ALA A 40 1.03 -6.59 0.54
CA ALA A 40 0.73 -6.50 1.96
C ALA A 40 1.35 -7.71 2.67
N SER A 41 1.89 -7.50 3.86
CA SER A 41 2.33 -8.60 4.73
C SER A 41 1.17 -9.51 5.12
N GLU A 42 1.46 -10.79 5.40
CA GLU A 42 0.43 -11.74 5.84
C GLU A 42 -0.28 -11.29 7.12
N SER A 43 0.46 -10.74 8.10
CA SER A 43 -0.11 -10.25 9.35
C SER A 43 -1.09 -9.09 9.12
N TYR A 44 -0.78 -8.19 8.18
CA TYR A 44 -1.69 -7.09 7.82
C TYR A 44 -3.02 -7.61 7.24
N LEU A 45 -2.96 -8.60 6.35
CA LEU A 45 -4.16 -9.24 5.76
C LEU A 45 -5.02 -9.92 6.84
N GLN A 46 -4.38 -10.63 7.78
CA GLN A 46 -5.07 -11.29 8.89
C GLN A 46 -5.78 -10.30 9.81
N VAL A 47 -5.13 -9.21 10.19
CA VAL A 47 -5.71 -8.19 11.08
C VAL A 47 -6.92 -7.52 10.44
N LEU A 48 -6.88 -7.27 9.13
CA LEU A 48 -8.01 -6.67 8.41
C LEU A 48 -9.10 -7.67 8.01
N GLY A 49 -8.83 -8.98 8.12
CA GLY A 49 -9.73 -10.02 7.62
C GLY A 49 -9.96 -9.93 6.10
N LYS A 50 -8.98 -9.42 5.34
CA LYS A 50 -9.06 -9.24 3.89
C LYS A 50 -8.11 -10.19 3.18
N SER A 51 -8.48 -10.61 1.98
CA SER A 51 -7.60 -11.35 1.08
C SER A 51 -6.73 -10.41 0.24
N LYS A 52 -5.61 -10.94 -0.26
CA LYS A 52 -4.72 -10.22 -1.18
C LYS A 52 -5.47 -9.74 -2.44
N ALA A 53 -6.37 -10.57 -2.98
CA ALA A 53 -7.17 -10.24 -4.16
C ALA A 53 -8.11 -9.03 -3.96
N GLU A 54 -8.46 -8.72 -2.71
CA GLU A 54 -9.30 -7.57 -2.40
C GLU A 54 -8.51 -6.26 -2.29
N LEU A 55 -7.18 -6.31 -2.11
CA LEU A 55 -6.36 -5.12 -1.86
C LEU A 55 -5.41 -4.81 -3.02
N ILE A 56 -4.73 -5.82 -3.57
CA ILE A 56 -3.67 -5.58 -4.56
C ILE A 56 -4.26 -5.05 -5.87
N GLY A 57 -3.65 -3.98 -6.39
CA GLY A 57 -4.09 -3.25 -7.58
C GLY A 57 -5.17 -2.19 -7.32
N ARG A 58 -5.66 -2.06 -6.09
CA ARG A 58 -6.61 -0.99 -5.71
C ARG A 58 -5.87 0.25 -5.24
N GLY A 59 -6.50 1.42 -5.43
CA GLY A 59 -6.08 2.64 -4.77
C GLY A 59 -6.29 2.53 -3.26
N THR A 60 -5.37 3.07 -2.46
CA THR A 60 -5.43 2.96 -1.00
C THR A 60 -6.76 3.49 -0.44
N PHE A 61 -7.27 4.61 -0.97
CA PHE A 61 -8.54 5.20 -0.50
C PHE A 61 -9.79 4.43 -0.97
N ASP A 62 -9.71 3.68 -2.06
CA ASP A 62 -10.80 2.80 -2.50
C ASP A 62 -10.87 1.54 -1.63
N ALA A 63 -9.71 1.04 -1.21
CA ALA A 63 -9.60 -0.12 -0.32
C ALA A 63 -10.00 0.21 1.13
N PHE A 64 -9.76 1.45 1.54
CA PHE A 64 -10.07 1.99 2.87
C PHE A 64 -10.90 3.27 2.74
N PRO A 65 -12.21 3.15 2.42
CA PRO A 65 -13.07 4.32 2.30
C PRO A 65 -13.16 5.05 3.64
N SER A 66 -13.30 6.38 3.59
CA SER A 66 -13.47 7.22 4.78
C SER A 66 -14.57 6.66 5.67
N ASN A 67 -14.37 6.70 6.98
CA ASN A 67 -15.43 6.36 7.90
C ASN A 67 -16.61 7.32 7.66
N PRO A 68 -17.82 6.83 7.31
CA PRO A 68 -18.96 7.70 7.04
C PRO A 68 -19.38 8.50 8.29
N SER A 69 -19.04 8.03 9.50
CA SER A 69 -19.24 8.76 10.75
C SER A 69 -18.14 9.79 11.06
N ASN A 70 -17.01 9.75 10.34
CA ASN A 70 -15.95 10.76 10.44
C ASN A 70 -15.33 11.05 9.05
N PRO A 71 -15.93 11.97 8.28
CA PRO A 71 -15.49 12.29 6.91
C PRO A 71 -14.03 12.75 6.79
N LYS A 72 -13.42 13.22 7.89
CA LYS A 72 -12.02 13.68 7.93
C LYS A 72 -10.99 12.55 8.03
N ASP A 73 -11.41 11.29 8.21
CA ASP A 73 -10.46 10.18 8.38
C ASP A 73 -9.55 9.99 7.17
N SER A 74 -10.05 10.17 5.94
CA SER A 74 -9.21 10.07 4.74
C SER A 74 -8.30 11.28 4.55
N GLU A 75 -8.71 12.48 4.97
CA GLU A 75 -7.86 13.68 4.96
C GLU A 75 -6.71 13.52 5.96
N ASN A 76 -6.99 12.98 7.15
CA ASN A 76 -5.97 12.69 8.17
C ASN A 76 -5.00 11.59 7.72
N LEU A 77 -5.50 10.55 7.05
CA LEU A 77 -4.65 9.50 6.47
C LEU A 77 -3.73 10.10 5.40
N LEU A 78 -4.27 10.91 4.49
CA LEU A 78 -3.50 11.60 3.44
C LEU A 78 -2.44 12.54 4.04
N ALA A 79 -2.78 13.30 5.09
CA ALA A 79 -1.84 14.18 5.79
C ALA A 79 -0.64 13.43 6.39
N SER A 80 -0.86 12.23 6.95
CA SER A 80 0.22 11.41 7.51
C SER A 80 1.28 10.96 6.48
N PHE A 81 0.90 10.89 5.20
CA PHE A 81 1.85 10.58 4.11
C PHE A 81 2.73 11.78 3.71
N TYR A 82 2.34 13.01 4.08
CA TYR A 82 3.08 14.24 3.76
C TYR A 82 3.92 14.77 4.92
N GLU A 83 3.74 14.26 6.15
CA GLU A 83 4.46 14.70 7.35
C GLU A 83 5.79 13.96 7.61
N VAL A 84 6.30 13.18 6.65
CA VAL A 84 7.56 12.42 6.77
C VAL A 84 8.76 13.16 6.18
#